data_AF-A0A2H3G833-F1
#
_entry.id   AF-A0A2H3G833-F1
#
_cell.length_a   1.000
_cell.length_b   1.000
_cell.length_c   1.000
_cell.angle_alpha   90.00
_cell.angle_beta   90.00
_cell.angle_gamma   90.00
#
_symmetry.space_group_name_H-M   'P 1'
#
loop_
_entity.id
_entity.type
_entity.pdbx_description
1 polymer ?
#
loop_
_entity_poly.entity_id
_entity_poly.type
_entity_poly.pdbx_seq_one_letter_code
_entity_poly.pdbx_strand_id
1 'polypeptide(L)'
;MYFAEHRFLGDTVDVHQQSSGDHDFSPQYEAATLHLTNGLAVTYGEINGLAGDYFGLGKPISSEPNAERMQLMFRRWFDLLDFSPAGRLKAEAITKELSSMNEKALAVMRSSPENAADELAAVYKDNPLDITHLEEVSKDPRWAIGSSFMQLLEANVDHFGVEARSTYNAGHAVALEVAAGGDLKTALAVNAFADHFLQDSFAAGHIRVPRKEIAEIAKIHPYSIPFLKHEDIARVINASSNVMHNEDGELGLWLESPSGERWKAFGDGRLPGKVVSSEATSNNLDQCRKAVQQSIAEVHDAFNNKKAIKSSNFGAWHHAPIMDKVSVHMDNHNPLLKVQDGNLLMRVNGVSSGKYEVLDELTKWGAFWTDNFKQVEDQVRLMVMKFLNK
;
A
#
# COMPACT_ATOMS: atom_id res chain seq x y z
N MET A 1 0.42 4.36 3.19
CA MET A 1 0.61 5.29 4.34
C MET A 1 -0.65 5.56 5.16
N TYR A 2 -1.85 5.49 4.59
CA TYR A 2 -3.05 5.95 5.27
C TYR A 2 -3.62 4.85 6.20
N PHE A 3 -3.01 4.73 7.40
CA PHE A 3 -3.32 3.74 8.44
C PHE A 3 -4.82 3.44 8.62
N ALA A 4 -5.66 4.48 8.59
CA ALA A 4 -7.08 4.35 8.87
C ALA A 4 -7.85 3.52 7.82
N GLU A 5 -7.47 3.57 6.55
CA GLU A 5 -8.17 2.83 5.49
C GLU A 5 -7.89 1.34 5.60
N HIS A 6 -6.62 0.99 5.77
CA HIS A 6 -6.20 -0.39 6.03
C HIS A 6 -6.86 -0.93 7.30
N ARG A 7 -6.90 -0.11 8.35
CA ARG A 7 -7.58 -0.45 9.60
C ARG A 7 -9.06 -0.65 9.42
N PHE A 8 -9.75 0.31 8.80
CA PHE A 8 -11.18 0.22 8.56
C PHE A 8 -11.52 -1.06 7.80
N LEU A 9 -10.78 -1.36 6.73
CA LEU A 9 -11.04 -2.53 5.94
C LEU A 9 -10.84 -3.83 6.73
N GLY A 10 -9.70 -3.98 7.42
CA GLY A 10 -9.42 -5.16 8.25
C GLY A 10 -10.31 -5.30 9.48
N ASP A 11 -10.84 -4.20 10.03
CA ASP A 11 -11.79 -4.21 11.14
C ASP A 11 -13.23 -4.57 10.69
N THR A 12 -13.51 -4.50 9.39
CA THR A 12 -14.86 -4.75 8.82
C THR A 12 -15.05 -6.15 8.24
N VAL A 13 -14.02 -7.00 8.27
CA VAL A 13 -14.08 -8.38 7.78
C VAL A 13 -14.33 -9.39 8.91
N ASP A 14 -14.94 -10.52 8.59
CA ASP A 14 -15.18 -11.61 9.54
C ASP A 14 -13.93 -12.48 9.70
N VAL A 15 -13.07 -12.06 10.63
CA VAL A 15 -11.82 -12.74 10.98
C VAL A 15 -12.04 -14.16 11.53
N HIS A 16 -13.19 -14.43 12.17
CA HIS A 16 -13.45 -15.71 12.84
C HIS A 16 -14.35 -16.65 12.05
N GLN A 17 -14.81 -16.26 10.85
CA GLN A 17 -15.73 -17.03 10.01
C GLN A 17 -17.00 -17.45 10.76
N GLN A 18 -17.51 -16.58 11.65
CA GLN A 18 -18.68 -16.89 12.47
C GLN A 18 -20.01 -16.67 11.72
N SER A 19 -19.96 -15.95 10.61
CA SER A 19 -21.12 -15.58 9.80
C SER A 19 -21.41 -16.63 8.74
N SER A 20 -22.67 -17.08 8.64
CA SER A 20 -23.13 -17.95 7.54
C SER A 20 -23.93 -17.13 6.53
N GLY A 21 -23.25 -16.60 5.50
CA GLY A 21 -23.87 -15.89 4.37
C GLY A 21 -23.82 -14.36 4.45
N ASP A 22 -23.94 -13.73 3.27
CA ASP A 22 -23.80 -12.29 2.97
C ASP A 22 -24.23 -11.37 4.12
N HIS A 23 -23.27 -10.59 4.63
CA HIS A 23 -23.59 -9.49 5.55
C HIS A 23 -24.21 -8.33 4.77
N ASP A 24 -25.40 -7.94 5.23
CA ASP A 24 -25.81 -6.54 5.23
C ASP A 24 -25.16 -5.89 6.46
N PHE A 25 -24.42 -4.80 6.24
CA PHE A 25 -23.52 -4.17 7.21
C PHE A 25 -24.25 -3.79 8.52
N SER A 26 -23.86 -4.39 9.66
CA SER A 26 -24.25 -3.88 10.96
C SER A 26 -23.11 -3.02 11.54
N PRO A 27 -23.34 -1.73 11.84
CA PRO A 27 -22.35 -0.87 12.50
C PRO A 27 -21.99 -1.29 13.94
N GLN A 28 -22.42 -2.48 14.38
CA GLN A 28 -22.19 -3.06 15.71
C GLN A 28 -21.20 -4.24 15.72
N TYR A 29 -20.55 -4.58 14.59
CA TYR A 29 -19.50 -5.60 14.62
C TYR A 29 -18.27 -5.08 15.38
N GLU A 30 -17.97 -5.69 16.53
CA GLU A 30 -16.73 -5.41 17.26
C GLU A 30 -15.57 -6.11 16.56
N ALA A 31 -14.56 -5.34 16.16
CA ALA A 31 -13.36 -5.87 15.52
C ALA A 31 -12.66 -6.88 16.45
N ALA A 32 -12.26 -8.02 15.88
CA ALA A 32 -11.61 -9.09 16.64
C ALA A 32 -10.23 -8.67 17.15
N THR A 33 -10.02 -8.72 18.46
CA THR A 33 -8.71 -8.46 19.08
C THR A 33 -7.81 -9.68 19.00
N LEU A 34 -6.70 -9.54 18.28
CA LEU A 34 -5.57 -10.46 18.25
C LEU A 34 -4.55 -10.05 19.33
N HIS A 35 -3.90 -11.05 19.92
CA HIS A 35 -2.82 -10.82 20.88
C HIS A 35 -1.52 -11.37 20.30
N LEU A 36 -0.57 -10.49 20.03
CA LEU A 36 0.76 -10.86 19.54
C LEU A 36 1.60 -11.50 20.64
N THR A 37 2.70 -12.14 20.24
CA THR A 37 3.61 -12.89 21.12
C THR A 37 4.22 -11.99 22.21
N ASN A 38 4.51 -10.73 21.89
CA ASN A 38 5.00 -9.71 22.84
C ASN A 38 3.90 -9.11 23.73
N GLY A 39 2.67 -9.62 23.65
CA GLY A 39 1.52 -9.16 24.43
C GLY A 39 0.87 -7.86 23.92
N LEU A 40 1.23 -7.38 22.73
CA LEU A 40 0.50 -6.31 22.06
C LEU A 40 -0.91 -6.81 21.69
N ALA A 41 -1.94 -6.08 22.11
CA ALA A 41 -3.33 -6.33 21.74
C ALA A 41 -3.71 -5.38 20.60
N VAL A 42 -4.08 -5.93 19.46
CA VAL A 42 -4.38 -5.20 18.23
C VAL A 42 -5.50 -5.90 17.46
N THR A 43 -6.28 -5.15 16.69
CA THR A 43 -7.21 -5.75 15.73
C THR A 43 -6.49 -6.26 14.48
N TYR A 44 -7.17 -7.04 13.65
CA TYR A 44 -6.69 -7.40 12.32
C TYR A 44 -6.35 -6.13 11.52
N GLY A 45 -7.28 -5.17 11.46
CA GLY A 45 -7.08 -3.90 10.77
C GLY A 45 -5.91 -3.07 11.30
N GLU A 46 -5.67 -3.04 12.61
CA GLU A 46 -4.50 -2.33 13.16
C GLU A 46 -3.18 -2.96 12.69
N ILE A 47 -3.11 -4.29 12.52
CA ILE A 47 -1.93 -4.93 11.91
C ILE A 47 -1.82 -4.51 10.43
N ASN A 48 -2.91 -4.52 9.68
CA ASN A 48 -2.91 -4.03 8.29
C ASN A 48 -2.39 -2.59 8.19
N GLY A 49 -2.80 -1.70 9.09
CA GLY A 49 -2.36 -0.30 9.10
C GLY A 49 -0.89 -0.10 9.50
N LEU A 50 -0.29 -1.03 10.24
CA LEU A 50 1.12 -0.94 10.68
C LEU A 50 2.11 -1.54 9.67
N ALA A 51 1.68 -2.55 8.92
CA ALA A 51 2.52 -3.29 8.00
C ALA A 51 3.07 -2.42 6.86
N GLY A 52 4.34 -2.59 6.49
CA GLY A 52 4.97 -1.92 5.35
C GLY A 52 5.28 -0.44 5.57
N ASP A 53 4.28 0.34 5.97
CA ASP A 53 4.37 1.79 6.19
C ASP A 53 5.16 2.16 7.46
N TYR A 54 4.99 1.38 8.53
CA TYR A 54 5.53 1.69 9.87
C TYR A 54 6.41 0.58 10.44
N PHE A 55 6.21 -0.65 9.96
CA PHE A 55 6.99 -1.83 10.31
C PHE A 55 7.55 -2.52 9.07
N GLY A 56 8.87 -2.66 9.03
CA GLY A 56 9.59 -3.33 7.95
C GLY A 56 11.10 -3.09 8.03
N LEU A 57 11.80 -3.47 6.96
CA LEU A 57 13.23 -3.26 6.76
C LEU A 57 13.47 -2.48 5.46
N GLY A 58 14.57 -1.74 5.38
CA GLY A 58 14.93 -0.99 4.18
C GLY A 58 15.32 -1.84 2.96
N LYS A 59 15.35 -3.18 3.09
CA LYS A 59 15.48 -4.09 1.95
C LYS A 59 14.08 -4.62 1.58
N PRO A 60 13.56 -4.32 0.38
CA PRO A 60 12.26 -4.80 -0.05
C PRO A 60 12.16 -6.33 -0.08
N ILE A 61 11.03 -6.88 0.31
CA ILE A 61 10.71 -8.32 0.26
C ILE A 61 10.76 -8.80 -1.19
N SER A 62 10.12 -8.08 -2.12
CA SER A 62 10.07 -8.42 -3.55
C SER A 62 11.44 -8.38 -4.25
N SER A 63 12.47 -7.83 -3.60
CA SER A 63 13.84 -7.84 -4.10
C SER A 63 14.58 -9.16 -3.86
N GLU A 64 14.01 -10.06 -3.05
CA GLU A 64 14.59 -11.38 -2.81
C GLU A 64 14.54 -12.26 -4.07
N PRO A 65 15.54 -13.14 -4.29
CA PRO A 65 15.73 -13.80 -5.58
C PRO A 65 14.70 -14.90 -5.89
N ASN A 66 13.92 -15.36 -4.91
CA ASN A 66 12.92 -16.40 -5.09
C ASN A 66 11.89 -16.38 -3.94
N ALA A 67 10.80 -17.14 -4.12
CA ALA A 67 9.68 -17.19 -3.19
C ALA A 67 10.07 -17.60 -1.76
N GLU A 68 10.95 -18.59 -1.58
CA GLU A 68 11.40 -19.02 -0.25
C GLU A 68 12.14 -17.89 0.49
N ARG A 69 13.00 -17.15 -0.22
CA ARG A 69 13.70 -15.99 0.35
C ARG A 69 12.74 -14.83 0.63
N MET A 70 11.74 -14.61 -0.22
CA MET A 70 10.69 -13.62 0.04
C MET A 70 9.89 -13.98 1.31
N GLN A 71 9.47 -15.23 1.48
CA GLN A 71 8.77 -15.71 2.68
C GLN A 71 9.62 -15.53 3.95
N LEU A 72 10.92 -15.88 3.88
CA LEU A 72 11.84 -15.65 5.00
C LEU A 72 11.99 -14.17 5.34
N MET A 73 12.13 -13.29 4.33
CA MET A 73 12.21 -11.85 4.56
C MET A 73 10.90 -11.29 5.11
N PHE A 74 9.75 -11.71 4.58
CA PHE A 74 8.44 -11.33 5.07
C PHE A 74 8.29 -11.69 6.55
N ARG A 75 8.67 -12.92 6.93
CA ARG A 75 8.61 -13.35 8.33
C ARG A 75 9.47 -12.46 9.22
N ARG A 76 10.67 -12.08 8.77
CA ARG A 76 11.54 -11.15 9.50
C ARG A 76 10.92 -9.77 9.69
N TRP A 77 10.17 -9.27 8.71
CA TRP A 77 9.43 -8.00 8.84
C TRP A 77 8.33 -8.12 9.89
N PHE A 78 7.50 -9.16 9.81
CA PHE A 78 6.44 -9.42 10.78
C PHE A 78 6.98 -9.60 12.21
N ASP A 79 8.10 -10.31 12.37
CA ASP A 79 8.69 -10.57 13.68
C ASP A 79 9.13 -9.29 14.43
N LEU A 80 9.39 -8.19 13.70
CA LEU A 80 9.63 -6.88 14.31
C LEU A 80 8.43 -6.40 15.12
N LEU A 81 7.22 -6.63 14.60
CA LEU A 81 5.96 -6.27 15.26
C LEU A 81 5.61 -7.27 16.38
N ASP A 82 5.81 -8.57 16.14
CA ASP A 82 5.26 -9.65 16.98
C ASP A 82 6.11 -10.06 18.19
N PHE A 83 7.43 -10.23 18.07
CA PHE A 83 8.21 -10.93 19.11
C PHE A 83 8.87 -10.02 20.14
N SER A 84 9.26 -8.80 19.76
CA SER A 84 10.11 -7.98 20.62
C SER A 84 9.28 -7.02 21.51
N PRO A 85 9.67 -6.79 22.77
CA PRO A 85 9.10 -5.72 23.59
C PRO A 85 9.24 -4.34 22.92
N ALA A 86 10.34 -4.13 22.19
CA ALA A 86 10.54 -2.92 21.39
C ALA A 86 9.47 -2.77 20.30
N GLY A 87 9.06 -3.86 19.65
CA GLY A 87 8.01 -3.86 18.63
C GLY A 87 6.69 -3.39 19.18
N ARG A 88 6.28 -3.91 20.34
CA ARG A 88 5.11 -3.42 21.06
C ARG A 88 5.19 -1.93 21.35
N LEU A 89 6.30 -1.46 21.93
CA LEU A 89 6.48 -0.05 22.28
C LEU A 89 6.45 0.86 21.04
N LYS A 90 7.07 0.44 19.93
CA LYS A 90 7.05 1.16 18.66
C LYS A 90 5.62 1.24 18.10
N ALA A 91 4.87 0.14 18.13
CA ALA A 91 3.49 0.10 17.65
C ALA A 91 2.58 1.01 18.49
N GLU A 92 2.65 0.92 19.82
CA GLU A 92 1.90 1.79 20.73
C GLU A 92 2.24 3.27 20.51
N ALA A 93 3.52 3.60 20.32
CA ALA A 93 3.96 4.97 20.06
C ALA A 93 3.43 5.50 18.72
N ILE A 94 3.58 4.75 17.63
CA ILE A 94 3.12 5.14 16.30
C ILE A 94 1.60 5.28 16.27
N THR A 95 0.85 4.30 16.79
CA THR A 95 -0.62 4.36 16.82
C THR A 95 -1.11 5.55 17.64
N LYS A 96 -0.42 5.91 18.73
CA LYS A 96 -0.74 7.11 19.51
C LYS A 96 -0.60 8.38 18.66
N GLU A 97 0.47 8.52 17.89
CA GLU A 97 0.67 9.69 17.01
C GLU A 97 -0.40 9.77 15.90
N LEU A 98 -0.83 8.63 15.38
CA LEU A 98 -1.83 8.57 14.31
C LEU A 98 -3.28 8.72 14.81
N SER A 99 -3.51 8.51 16.11
CA SER A 99 -4.86 8.35 16.69
C SER A 99 -5.86 9.44 16.33
N SER A 100 -5.48 10.72 16.45
CA SER A 100 -6.37 11.86 16.19
C SER A 100 -6.88 11.91 14.75
N MET A 101 -5.99 11.72 13.78
CA MET A 101 -6.35 11.67 12.37
C MET A 101 -7.12 10.39 12.05
N ASN A 102 -6.68 9.26 12.61
CA ASN A 102 -7.29 7.96 12.39
C ASN A 102 -8.76 7.93 12.82
N GLU A 103 -9.10 8.46 13.99
CA GLU A 103 -10.49 8.51 14.46
C GLU A 103 -11.37 9.39 13.56
N LYS A 104 -10.85 10.50 13.03
CA LYS A 104 -11.59 11.34 12.07
C LYS A 104 -11.86 10.61 10.76
N ALA A 105 -10.87 9.94 10.21
CA ALA A 105 -10.99 9.16 8.98
C ALA A 105 -11.96 7.97 9.16
N LEU A 106 -11.84 7.25 10.28
CA LEU A 106 -12.75 6.15 10.64
C LEU A 106 -14.20 6.63 10.79
N ALA A 107 -14.43 7.83 11.36
CA ALA A 107 -15.77 8.38 11.48
C ALA A 107 -16.43 8.61 10.11
N VAL A 108 -15.68 9.11 9.13
CA VAL A 108 -16.17 9.29 7.74
C VAL A 108 -16.48 7.94 7.09
N MET A 109 -15.55 6.97 7.17
CA MET A 109 -15.76 5.66 6.55
C MET A 109 -16.92 4.88 7.19
N ARG A 110 -17.15 5.04 8.49
CA ARG A 110 -18.29 4.42 9.19
C ARG A 110 -19.63 5.07 8.84
N SER A 111 -19.64 6.37 8.53
CA SER A 111 -20.89 7.08 8.20
C SER A 111 -21.33 6.85 6.76
N SER A 112 -20.37 6.73 5.83
CA SER A 112 -20.63 6.63 4.39
C SER A 112 -19.61 5.69 3.73
N PRO A 113 -19.69 4.37 4.02
CA PRO A 113 -18.66 3.41 3.64
C PRO A 113 -18.43 3.29 2.13
N GLU A 114 -19.41 3.59 1.28
CA GLU A 114 -19.33 3.35 -0.17
C GLU A 114 -19.30 4.62 -1.02
N ASN A 115 -19.31 5.80 -0.39
CA ASN A 115 -19.44 7.06 -1.13
C ASN A 115 -18.94 8.29 -0.37
N ALA A 116 -17.73 8.22 0.17
CA ALA A 116 -17.14 9.29 0.96
C ALA A 116 -15.70 9.63 0.58
N ALA A 117 -15.24 9.24 -0.61
CA ALA A 117 -13.86 9.51 -1.05
C ALA A 117 -13.45 10.98 -0.90
N ASP A 118 -14.31 11.94 -1.29
CA ASP A 118 -13.96 13.36 -1.21
C ASP A 118 -13.94 13.89 0.23
N GLU A 119 -14.85 13.42 1.08
CA GLU A 119 -14.88 13.79 2.50
C GLU A 119 -13.67 13.20 3.24
N LEU A 120 -13.32 11.95 2.95
CA LEU A 120 -12.16 11.27 3.51
C LEU A 120 -10.86 11.97 3.06
N ALA A 121 -10.73 12.29 1.77
CA ALA A 121 -9.61 13.06 1.25
C ALA A 121 -9.49 14.44 1.91
N ALA A 122 -10.62 15.11 2.20
CA ALA A 122 -10.63 16.37 2.92
C ALA A 122 -10.12 16.22 4.36
N VAL A 123 -10.49 15.15 5.06
CA VAL A 123 -9.96 14.85 6.41
C VAL A 123 -8.43 14.77 6.39
N TYR A 124 -7.85 14.02 5.46
CA TYR A 124 -6.39 13.89 5.36
C TYR A 124 -5.71 15.20 4.98
N LYS A 125 -6.32 15.97 4.07
CA LYS A 125 -5.80 17.28 3.66
C LYS A 125 -5.80 18.29 4.82
N ASP A 126 -6.85 18.31 5.62
CA ASP A 126 -7.00 19.25 6.73
C ASP A 126 -6.24 18.80 7.99
N ASN A 127 -5.77 17.55 8.02
CA ASN A 127 -5.04 16.95 9.13
C ASN A 127 -3.80 16.20 8.61
N PRO A 128 -2.85 16.91 7.96
CA PRO A 128 -1.68 16.27 7.39
C PRO A 128 -0.84 15.60 8.49
N LEU A 129 -0.23 14.48 8.15
CA LEU A 129 0.70 13.78 9.04
C LEU A 129 1.91 14.65 9.35
N ASP A 130 2.30 14.72 10.63
CA ASP A 130 3.59 15.30 11.01
C ASP A 130 4.71 14.31 10.73
N ILE A 131 5.22 14.35 9.50
CA ILE A 131 6.27 13.46 8.99
C ILE A 131 7.58 13.62 9.78
N THR A 132 7.89 14.82 10.26
CA THR A 132 9.11 15.04 11.01
C THR A 132 9.01 14.39 12.39
N HIS A 133 7.88 14.57 13.06
CA HIS A 133 7.63 13.92 14.35
C HIS A 133 7.48 12.40 14.21
N LEU A 134 6.80 11.90 13.18
CA LEU A 134 6.71 10.45 12.90
C LEU A 134 8.09 9.82 12.67
N GLU A 135 8.97 10.50 11.93
CA GLU A 135 10.35 10.05 11.77
C GLU A 135 11.09 10.01 13.12
N GLU A 136 10.92 11.04 13.96
CA GLU A 136 11.51 11.08 15.31
C GLU A 136 11.01 9.95 16.21
N VAL A 137 9.71 9.69 16.22
CA VAL A 137 9.07 8.60 16.97
C VAL A 137 9.55 7.24 16.45
N SER A 138 9.67 7.07 15.13
CA SER A 138 10.05 5.79 14.53
C SER A 138 11.49 5.37 14.85
N LYS A 139 12.39 6.34 15.12
CA LYS A 139 13.82 6.12 15.40
C LYS A 139 14.19 6.27 16.87
N ASP A 140 13.21 6.42 17.76
CA ASP A 140 13.46 6.58 19.20
C ASP A 140 14.30 5.40 19.72
N PRO A 141 15.45 5.65 20.39
CA PRO A 141 16.35 4.60 20.85
C PRO A 141 15.71 3.55 21.77
N ARG A 142 14.59 3.87 22.44
CA ARG A 142 13.86 2.94 23.31
C ARG A 142 13.23 1.77 22.55
N TRP A 143 12.96 1.93 21.26
CA TRP A 143 12.30 0.93 20.42
C TRP A 143 12.78 0.94 18.96
N ALA A 144 14.02 1.39 18.73
CA ALA A 144 14.62 1.47 17.40
C ALA A 144 14.93 0.06 16.84
N ILE A 145 13.90 -0.58 16.30
CA ILE A 145 13.98 -1.84 15.55
C ILE A 145 13.49 -1.62 14.12
N GLY A 146 14.07 -2.42 13.21
CA GLY A 146 13.79 -2.32 11.79
C GLY A 146 14.20 -0.97 11.21
N SER A 147 13.48 -0.53 10.19
CA SER A 147 13.70 0.77 9.55
C SER A 147 12.90 1.91 10.18
N SER A 148 13.42 3.13 10.04
CA SER A 148 12.68 4.36 10.35
C SER A 148 11.60 4.61 9.31
N PHE A 149 10.66 5.50 9.63
CA PHE A 149 9.56 5.85 8.74
C PHE A 149 10.06 6.38 7.39
N MET A 150 11.07 7.27 7.37
CA MET A 150 11.65 7.77 6.13
C MET A 150 12.38 6.68 5.33
N GLN A 151 13.04 5.73 6.00
CA GLN A 151 13.67 4.61 5.31
C GLN A 151 12.66 3.68 4.63
N LEU A 152 11.53 3.41 5.29
CA LEU A 152 10.43 2.64 4.71
C LEU A 152 9.85 3.36 3.51
N LEU A 153 9.60 4.67 3.62
CA LEU A 153 9.14 5.50 2.51
C LEU A 153 10.07 5.48 1.29
N GLU A 154 11.38 5.50 1.51
CA GLU A 154 12.36 5.44 0.43
C GLU A 154 12.40 4.05 -0.23
N ALA A 155 12.22 2.97 0.54
CA ALA A 155 12.34 1.57 0.10
C ALA A 155 10.99 0.88 -0.22
N ASN A 156 9.92 1.65 -0.41
CA ASN A 156 8.53 1.17 -0.49
C ASN A 156 8.12 0.50 -1.82
N VAL A 157 9.03 -0.11 -2.58
CA VAL A 157 8.67 -0.77 -3.86
C VAL A 157 7.66 -1.91 -3.66
N ASP A 158 7.63 -2.52 -2.48
CA ASP A 158 6.71 -3.60 -2.12
C ASP A 158 5.23 -3.18 -2.07
N HIS A 159 4.90 -1.89 -2.17
CA HIS A 159 3.51 -1.43 -2.22
C HIS A 159 2.96 -1.37 -3.64
N PHE A 160 3.82 -1.48 -4.66
CA PHE A 160 3.45 -1.16 -6.04
C PHE A 160 3.34 -2.39 -6.93
N GLY A 161 2.34 -2.38 -7.81
CA GLY A 161 2.24 -3.25 -8.96
C GLY A 161 2.43 -4.73 -8.68
N VAL A 162 3.35 -5.33 -9.43
CA VAL A 162 3.66 -6.77 -9.31
C VAL A 162 4.49 -7.09 -8.07
N GLU A 163 5.23 -6.12 -7.54
CA GLU A 163 5.97 -6.22 -6.28
C GLU A 163 5.02 -6.38 -5.09
N ALA A 164 3.94 -5.59 -5.00
CA ALA A 164 2.89 -5.75 -3.98
C ALA A 164 2.24 -7.13 -4.01
N ARG A 165 1.91 -7.62 -5.21
CA ARG A 165 1.36 -8.97 -5.38
C ARG A 165 2.34 -10.04 -4.92
N SER A 166 3.63 -9.88 -5.21
CA SER A 166 4.67 -10.82 -4.80
C SER A 166 4.86 -10.82 -3.29
N THR A 167 4.82 -9.64 -2.66
CA THR A 167 4.93 -9.47 -1.21
C THR A 167 3.72 -10.05 -0.48
N TYR A 168 2.50 -9.78 -0.95
CA TYR A 168 1.29 -10.46 -0.46
C TYR A 168 1.42 -11.98 -0.58
N ASN A 169 1.81 -12.47 -1.76
CA ASN A 169 1.92 -13.91 -2.00
C ASN A 169 2.91 -14.58 -1.04
N ALA A 170 4.03 -13.91 -0.75
CA ALA A 170 5.00 -14.39 0.23
C ALA A 170 4.39 -14.42 1.64
N GLY A 171 3.77 -13.34 2.08
CA GLY A 171 3.17 -13.25 3.41
C GLY A 171 2.00 -14.20 3.64
N HIS A 172 1.08 -14.26 2.68
CA HIS A 172 -0.07 -15.17 2.72
C HIS A 172 0.40 -16.62 2.74
N ALA A 173 1.41 -17.00 1.94
CA ALA A 173 1.98 -18.36 2.00
C ALA A 173 2.52 -18.69 3.39
N VAL A 174 3.24 -17.77 4.06
CA VAL A 174 3.70 -17.96 5.44
C VAL A 174 2.51 -18.13 6.38
N ALA A 175 1.46 -17.33 6.25
CA ALA A 175 0.25 -17.46 7.05
C ALA A 175 -0.40 -18.84 6.88
N LEU A 176 -0.54 -19.32 5.65
CA LEU A 176 -1.11 -20.65 5.37
C LEU A 176 -0.25 -21.78 5.94
N GLU A 177 1.08 -21.67 5.89
CA GLU A 177 1.98 -22.66 6.49
C GLU A 177 1.87 -22.70 8.02
N VAL A 178 1.81 -21.53 8.66
CA VAL A 178 1.59 -21.41 10.12
C VAL A 178 0.22 -21.98 10.52
N ALA A 179 -0.82 -21.68 9.73
CA ALA A 179 -2.17 -22.23 9.93
C ALA A 179 -2.18 -23.76 9.79
N ALA A 180 -1.59 -24.28 8.72
CA ALA A 180 -1.47 -25.72 8.49
C ALA A 180 -0.71 -26.43 9.62
N GLY A 181 0.27 -25.77 10.22
CA GLY A 181 1.00 -26.21 11.43
C GLY A 181 0.15 -26.21 12.71
N GLY A 182 -1.05 -25.61 12.69
CA GLY A 182 -1.98 -25.61 13.80
C GLY A 182 -1.96 -24.36 14.69
N ASP A 183 -1.40 -23.25 14.21
CA ASP A 183 -1.44 -21.97 14.93
C ASP A 183 -2.28 -20.93 14.15
N LEU A 184 -3.61 -21.01 14.31
CA LEU A 184 -4.53 -20.09 13.63
C LEU A 184 -4.33 -18.63 14.04
N LYS A 185 -4.01 -18.38 15.31
CA LYS A 185 -3.91 -17.02 15.84
C LYS A 185 -2.72 -16.28 15.24
N THR A 186 -1.55 -16.92 15.23
CA THR A 186 -0.36 -16.35 14.58
C THR A 186 -0.56 -16.27 13.08
N ALA A 187 -1.21 -17.27 12.47
CA ALA A 187 -1.50 -17.25 11.03
C ALA A 187 -2.36 -16.05 10.63
N LEU A 188 -3.44 -15.74 11.37
CA LEU A 188 -4.27 -14.57 11.12
C LEU A 188 -3.49 -13.26 11.29
N ALA A 189 -2.61 -13.16 12.29
CA ALA A 189 -1.78 -11.97 12.46
C ALA A 189 -0.75 -11.78 11.33
N VAL A 190 -0.11 -12.86 10.88
CA VAL A 190 0.77 -12.85 9.70
C VAL A 190 -0.02 -12.48 8.45
N ASN A 191 -1.25 -13.00 8.30
CA ASN A 191 -2.11 -12.71 7.18
C ASN A 191 -2.55 -11.25 7.14
N ALA A 192 -2.89 -10.67 8.29
CA ALA A 192 -3.22 -9.25 8.42
C ALA A 192 -2.08 -8.36 7.92
N PHE A 193 -0.85 -8.73 8.29
CA PHE A 193 0.34 -8.04 7.80
C PHE A 193 0.53 -8.19 6.27
N ALA A 194 0.15 -9.35 5.71
CA ALA A 194 0.24 -9.60 4.27
C ALA A 194 -0.86 -8.86 3.49
N ASP A 195 -2.07 -8.82 4.04
CA ASP A 195 -3.24 -8.20 3.44
C ASP A 195 -3.06 -6.70 3.25
N HIS A 196 -2.16 -6.03 3.97
CA HIS A 196 -1.74 -4.66 3.64
C HIS A 196 -1.38 -4.52 2.15
N PHE A 197 -0.50 -5.39 1.65
CA PHE A 197 -0.03 -5.37 0.25
C PHE A 197 -1.12 -5.86 -0.73
N LEU A 198 -2.07 -6.67 -0.26
CA LEU A 198 -3.27 -6.99 -1.03
C LEU A 198 -4.15 -5.75 -1.20
N GLN A 199 -4.33 -4.97 -0.14
CA GLN A 199 -5.14 -3.75 -0.13
C GLN A 199 -4.55 -2.66 -1.01
N ASP A 200 -3.23 -2.51 -1.05
CA ASP A 200 -2.54 -1.60 -1.97
C ASP A 200 -2.89 -1.89 -3.43
N SER A 201 -3.18 -3.14 -3.79
CA SER A 201 -3.61 -3.52 -5.15
C SER A 201 -4.97 -2.95 -5.55
N PHE A 202 -5.70 -2.29 -4.65
CA PHE A 202 -7.00 -1.63 -4.89
C PHE A 202 -6.91 -0.09 -4.83
N ALA A 203 -5.73 0.48 -4.64
CA ALA A 203 -5.51 1.91 -4.67
C ALA A 203 -4.82 2.29 -5.99
N ALA A 204 -5.48 3.13 -6.80
CA ALA A 204 -5.08 3.41 -8.18
C ALA A 204 -3.61 3.83 -8.35
N GLY A 205 -3.08 4.63 -7.41
CA GLY A 205 -1.70 5.09 -7.41
C GLY A 205 -0.65 3.99 -7.21
N HIS A 206 -1.03 2.83 -6.68
CA HIS A 206 -0.13 1.69 -6.46
C HIS A 206 -0.17 0.68 -7.61
N ILE A 207 -1.10 0.78 -8.55
CA ILE A 207 -1.33 -0.26 -9.55
C ILE A 207 -0.28 -0.21 -10.67
N ARG A 208 -0.29 0.82 -11.52
CA ARG A 208 0.51 0.84 -12.75
C ARG A 208 1.75 1.72 -12.68
N VAL A 209 2.04 2.31 -11.51
CA VAL A 209 3.23 3.15 -11.31
C VAL A 209 4.49 2.25 -11.34
N PRO A 210 5.45 2.50 -12.25
CA PRO A 210 6.65 1.66 -12.39
C PRO A 210 7.70 2.01 -11.32
N ARG A 211 7.34 1.86 -10.04
CA ARG A 211 8.12 2.33 -8.88
C ARG A 211 9.50 1.70 -8.84
N LYS A 212 9.59 0.38 -9.07
CA LYS A 212 10.85 -0.35 -9.05
C LYS A 212 11.75 0.04 -10.21
N GLU A 213 11.22 0.13 -11.42
CA GLU A 213 11.99 0.51 -12.59
C GLU A 213 12.50 1.95 -12.48
N ILE A 214 11.68 2.88 -11.97
CA ILE A 214 12.11 4.24 -11.65
C ILE A 214 13.24 4.23 -10.61
N ALA A 215 13.13 3.41 -9.56
CA ALA A 215 14.17 3.30 -8.54
C ALA A 215 15.49 2.74 -9.11
N GLU A 216 15.44 1.77 -10.04
CA GLU A 216 16.64 1.27 -10.72
C GLU A 216 17.26 2.30 -11.66
N ILE A 217 16.44 3.03 -12.44
CA ILE A 217 16.90 4.13 -13.29
C ILE A 217 17.56 5.23 -12.45
N ALA A 218 16.97 5.56 -11.29
CA ALA A 218 17.52 6.53 -10.37
C ALA A 218 18.92 6.14 -9.88
N LYS A 219 19.22 4.86 -9.64
CA LYS A 219 20.56 4.43 -9.19
C LYS A 219 21.66 4.65 -10.23
N ILE A 220 21.32 4.63 -11.51
CA ILE A 220 22.28 4.68 -12.62
C ILE A 220 22.24 6.01 -13.39
N HIS A 221 21.57 7.03 -12.86
CA HIS A 221 21.41 8.29 -13.58
C HIS A 221 22.77 8.93 -13.91
N PRO A 222 22.94 9.53 -15.11
CA PRO A 222 24.21 10.13 -15.51
C PRO A 222 24.39 11.57 -15.00
N TYR A 223 23.37 12.16 -14.38
CA TYR A 223 23.39 13.57 -13.99
C TYR A 223 24.40 13.88 -12.88
N SER A 224 25.00 15.06 -13.00
CA SER A 224 25.82 15.67 -11.96
C SER A 224 25.43 17.14 -11.86
N ILE A 225 24.92 17.55 -10.70
CA ILE A 225 24.59 18.95 -10.41
C ILE A 225 25.61 19.43 -9.36
N PRO A 226 26.34 20.54 -9.60
CA PRO A 226 27.24 21.09 -8.61
C PRO A 226 26.53 21.25 -7.26
N PHE A 227 27.21 20.87 -6.18
CA PHE A 227 26.71 20.96 -4.79
C PHE A 227 25.60 19.97 -4.38
N LEU A 228 25.07 19.13 -5.28
CA LEU A 228 24.19 18.03 -4.92
C LEU A 228 24.92 16.69 -4.98
N LYS A 229 24.63 15.81 -4.02
CA LYS A 229 25.16 14.45 -4.07
C LYS A 229 24.38 13.61 -5.06
N HIS A 230 25.02 12.59 -5.61
CA HIS A 230 24.39 11.62 -6.51
C HIS A 230 23.16 10.97 -5.87
N GLU A 231 23.25 10.59 -4.59
CA GLU A 231 22.13 10.03 -3.81
C GLU A 231 20.91 10.98 -3.71
N ASP A 232 21.12 12.29 -3.65
CA ASP A 232 20.04 13.27 -3.55
C ASP A 232 19.32 13.44 -4.89
N ILE A 233 20.06 13.39 -6.01
CA ILE A 233 19.47 13.38 -7.35
C ILE A 233 18.67 12.10 -7.57
N ALA A 234 19.19 10.94 -7.17
CA ALA A 234 18.48 9.67 -7.25
C ALA A 234 17.16 9.72 -6.47
N ARG A 235 17.13 10.32 -5.28
CA ARG A 235 15.90 10.53 -4.50
C ARG A 235 14.90 11.44 -5.20
N VAL A 236 15.36 12.51 -5.85
CA VAL A 236 14.49 13.37 -6.66
C VAL A 236 13.89 12.58 -7.82
N ILE A 237 14.69 11.83 -8.59
CA ILE A 237 14.16 10.98 -9.67
C ILE A 237 13.14 9.98 -9.12
N ASN A 238 13.47 9.32 -8.01
CA ASN A 238 12.57 8.35 -7.38
C ASN A 238 11.25 9.01 -6.95
N ALA A 239 11.27 10.24 -6.42
CA ALA A 239 10.07 10.99 -6.04
C ALA A 239 9.12 11.28 -7.21
N SER A 240 9.56 11.19 -8.47
CA SER A 240 8.70 11.39 -9.64
C SER A 240 7.57 10.36 -9.73
N SER A 241 7.79 9.13 -9.22
CA SER A 241 6.74 8.11 -9.17
C SER A 241 5.54 8.57 -8.33
N ASN A 242 5.77 9.39 -7.31
CA ASN A 242 4.71 9.90 -6.44
C ASN A 242 3.80 10.90 -7.15
N VAL A 243 4.29 11.58 -8.19
CA VAL A 243 3.45 12.43 -9.04
C VAL A 243 2.44 11.58 -9.79
N MET A 244 2.90 10.49 -10.43
CA MET A 244 2.00 9.58 -11.14
C MET A 244 1.06 8.85 -10.19
N HIS A 245 1.56 8.40 -9.03
CA HIS A 245 0.76 7.83 -7.96
C HIS A 245 -0.41 8.76 -7.59
N ASN A 246 -0.13 10.04 -7.39
CA ASN A 246 -1.15 11.02 -7.02
C ASN A 246 -2.11 11.34 -8.18
N GLU A 247 -1.62 11.44 -9.41
CA GLU A 247 -2.47 11.65 -10.59
C GLU A 247 -3.44 10.47 -10.79
N ASP A 248 -2.95 9.24 -10.77
CA ASP A 248 -3.77 8.03 -10.85
C ASP A 248 -4.73 7.95 -9.66
N GLY A 249 -4.28 8.35 -8.47
CA GLY A 249 -5.09 8.38 -7.26
C GLY A 249 -6.25 9.38 -7.30
N GLU A 250 -6.04 10.56 -7.88
CA GLU A 250 -7.04 11.63 -7.99
C GLU A 250 -8.03 11.36 -9.13
N LEU A 251 -7.52 11.00 -10.33
CA LEU A 251 -8.35 10.76 -11.51
C LEU A 251 -9.10 9.42 -11.42
N GLY A 252 -8.52 8.47 -10.69
CA GLY A 252 -8.96 7.09 -10.57
C GLY A 252 -8.70 6.28 -11.84
N LEU A 253 -8.71 4.96 -11.68
CA LEU A 253 -8.53 3.99 -12.76
C LEU A 253 -9.72 3.03 -12.81
N TRP A 254 -10.22 2.79 -14.02
CA TRP A 254 -11.11 1.69 -14.34
C TRP A 254 -10.35 0.38 -14.30
N LEU A 255 -10.91 -0.57 -13.54
CA LEU A 255 -10.33 -1.86 -13.22
C LEU A 255 -11.33 -2.96 -13.57
N GLU A 256 -10.79 -4.14 -13.84
CA GLU A 256 -11.55 -5.36 -14.06
C GLU A 256 -10.90 -6.48 -13.25
N SER A 257 -11.68 -7.34 -12.61
CA SER A 257 -11.20 -8.54 -11.92
C SER A 257 -11.33 -9.80 -12.78
N PRO A 258 -10.61 -10.89 -12.47
CA PRO A 258 -10.84 -12.19 -13.10
C PRO A 258 -12.26 -12.75 -12.92
N SER A 259 -12.99 -12.33 -11.87
CA SER A 259 -14.41 -12.67 -11.68
C SER A 259 -15.37 -11.89 -12.59
N GLY A 260 -14.87 -10.98 -13.43
CA GLY A 260 -15.65 -10.19 -14.37
C GLY A 260 -16.25 -8.91 -13.78
N GLU A 261 -15.86 -8.56 -12.55
CA GLU A 261 -16.29 -7.32 -11.91
C GLU A 261 -15.55 -6.13 -12.50
N ARG A 262 -16.26 -5.02 -12.66
CA ARG A 262 -15.73 -3.76 -13.20
C ARG A 262 -16.08 -2.63 -12.26
N TRP A 263 -15.08 -1.83 -11.91
CA TRP A 263 -15.24 -0.70 -11.01
C TRP A 263 -14.18 0.35 -11.30
N LYS A 264 -14.38 1.53 -10.73
CA LYS A 264 -13.35 2.57 -10.73
C LYS A 264 -12.78 2.69 -9.33
N ALA A 265 -11.47 2.55 -9.21
CA ALA A 265 -10.74 2.78 -7.97
C ALA A 265 -10.09 4.16 -7.98
N PHE A 266 -9.95 4.73 -6.79
CA PHE A 266 -9.16 5.93 -6.54
C PHE A 266 -7.94 5.55 -5.71
N GLY A 267 -7.06 6.50 -5.45
CA GLY A 267 -5.83 6.27 -4.68
C GLY A 267 -6.10 6.24 -3.18
N ASP A 268 -5.00 6.23 -2.43
CA ASP A 268 -5.07 6.35 -1.00
C ASP A 268 -5.85 7.61 -0.56
N GLY A 269 -6.47 7.50 0.61
CA GLY A 269 -7.37 8.46 1.21
C GLY A 269 -8.76 8.50 0.56
N ARG A 270 -9.11 7.52 -0.28
CA ARG A 270 -10.36 7.47 -1.05
C ARG A 270 -10.96 6.05 -1.14
N LEU A 271 -10.63 5.14 -0.22
CA LEU A 271 -11.09 3.74 -0.18
C LEU A 271 -12.61 3.56 -0.35
N PRO A 272 -13.49 4.34 0.33
CA PRO A 272 -14.94 4.28 0.10
C PRO A 272 -15.36 4.43 -1.36
N GLY A 273 -14.50 5.05 -2.17
CA GLY A 273 -14.76 5.36 -3.55
C GLY A 273 -15.80 6.46 -3.72
N LYS A 274 -16.20 6.63 -4.97
CA LYS A 274 -17.33 7.46 -5.39
C LYS A 274 -18.33 6.54 -6.05
N VAL A 275 -19.62 6.85 -5.99
CA VAL A 275 -20.59 6.15 -6.85
C VAL A 275 -20.24 6.45 -8.31
N VAL A 276 -19.80 5.46 -9.08
CA VAL A 276 -19.28 5.66 -10.45
C VAL A 276 -20.20 5.06 -11.50
N SER A 277 -20.98 5.92 -12.17
CA SER A 277 -21.71 5.68 -13.42
C SER A 277 -22.62 4.44 -13.46
N SER A 278 -23.37 4.26 -14.56
CA SER A 278 -24.19 3.06 -14.79
C SER A 278 -23.41 1.84 -15.28
N GLU A 279 -22.10 1.96 -15.53
CA GLU A 279 -21.29 0.89 -16.15
C GLU A 279 -20.49 0.05 -15.15
N ALA A 280 -20.31 0.54 -13.92
CA ALA A 280 -19.67 -0.24 -12.85
C ALA A 280 -20.61 -1.36 -12.37
N THR A 281 -20.05 -2.55 -12.16
CA THR A 281 -20.78 -3.71 -11.60
C THR A 281 -20.57 -3.86 -10.10
N SER A 282 -19.56 -3.18 -9.55
CA SER A 282 -19.20 -3.17 -8.12
C SER A 282 -18.57 -1.83 -7.75
N ASN A 283 -18.36 -1.59 -6.45
CA ASN A 283 -17.49 -0.51 -5.95
C ASN A 283 -16.11 -1.07 -5.49
N ASN A 284 -15.16 -0.17 -5.26
CA ASN A 284 -13.78 -0.51 -4.88
C ASN A 284 -13.70 -1.19 -3.50
N LEU A 285 -14.43 -0.65 -2.51
CA LEU A 285 -14.42 -1.16 -1.15
C LEU A 285 -14.92 -2.62 -1.11
N ASP A 286 -15.97 -2.95 -1.84
CA ASP A 286 -16.52 -4.30 -1.88
C ASP A 286 -15.57 -5.30 -2.51
N GLN A 287 -14.88 -4.94 -3.60
CA GLN A 287 -13.89 -5.84 -4.21
C GLN A 287 -12.71 -6.06 -3.26
N CYS A 288 -12.24 -5.00 -2.60
CA CYS A 288 -11.17 -5.09 -1.62
C CYS A 288 -11.58 -5.97 -0.42
N ARG A 289 -12.80 -5.79 0.10
CA ARG A 289 -13.38 -6.63 1.16
C ARG A 289 -13.49 -8.09 0.76
N LYS A 290 -14.00 -8.38 -0.43
CA LYS A 290 -14.10 -9.76 -0.96
C LYS A 290 -12.73 -10.41 -1.04
N ALA A 291 -11.70 -9.68 -1.51
CA ALA A 291 -10.34 -10.19 -1.57
C ALA A 291 -9.76 -10.52 -0.18
N VAL A 292 -9.88 -9.60 0.78
CA VAL A 292 -9.41 -9.78 2.16
C VAL A 292 -10.18 -10.91 2.86
N GLN A 293 -11.50 -10.98 2.69
CA GLN A 293 -12.31 -12.05 3.27
C GLN A 293 -11.94 -13.42 2.69
N GLN A 294 -11.67 -13.50 1.38
CA GLN A 294 -11.18 -14.71 0.73
C GLN A 294 -9.79 -15.13 1.25
N SER A 295 -8.88 -14.17 1.45
CA SER A 295 -7.57 -14.38 2.10
C SER A 295 -7.73 -14.99 3.49
N ILE A 296 -8.63 -14.45 4.32
CA ILE A 296 -8.93 -14.99 5.66
C ILE A 296 -9.51 -16.41 5.58
N ALA A 297 -10.45 -16.65 4.66
CA ALA A 297 -11.06 -17.97 4.47
C ALA A 297 -9.99 -19.03 4.15
N GLU A 298 -9.02 -18.72 3.31
CA GLU A 298 -7.91 -19.62 2.96
C GLU A 298 -7.03 -19.97 4.16
N VAL A 299 -6.81 -19.02 5.08
CA VAL A 299 -6.09 -19.28 6.35
C VAL A 299 -6.85 -20.27 7.21
N HIS A 300 -8.17 -20.10 7.36
CA HIS A 300 -9.02 -21.05 8.09
C HIS A 300 -9.04 -22.42 7.43
N ASP A 301 -9.15 -22.48 6.11
CA ASP A 301 -9.10 -23.73 5.35
C ASP A 301 -7.77 -24.44 5.54
N ALA A 302 -6.65 -23.73 5.50
CA ALA A 302 -5.33 -24.31 5.77
C ALA A 302 -5.23 -24.84 7.20
N PHE A 303 -5.78 -24.13 8.19
CA PHE A 303 -5.82 -24.56 9.59
C PHE A 303 -6.68 -25.80 9.79
N ASN A 304 -7.87 -25.86 9.19
CA ASN A 304 -8.81 -26.96 9.33
C ASN A 304 -8.30 -28.21 8.62
N ASN A 305 -7.76 -28.04 7.40
CA ASN A 305 -7.30 -29.14 6.56
C ASN A 305 -5.83 -29.54 6.82
N LYS A 306 -5.12 -28.80 7.68
CA LYS A 306 -3.68 -28.97 7.95
C LYS A 306 -2.83 -28.98 6.68
N LYS A 307 -3.18 -28.10 5.73
CA LYS A 307 -2.57 -28.07 4.40
C LYS A 307 -2.60 -26.67 3.80
N ALA A 308 -1.43 -26.13 3.48
CA ALA A 308 -1.30 -24.90 2.71
C ALA A 308 -1.55 -25.15 1.21
N ILE A 309 -2.23 -24.21 0.55
CA ILE A 309 -2.33 -24.15 -0.91
C ILE A 309 -1.16 -23.36 -1.51
N LYS A 310 -0.90 -23.54 -2.81
CA LYS A 310 0.15 -22.80 -3.52
C LYS A 310 -0.35 -21.44 -3.95
N SER A 311 0.56 -20.46 -4.09
CA SER A 311 0.24 -19.09 -4.49
C SER A 311 -0.48 -18.97 -5.84
N SER A 312 -0.28 -19.90 -6.76
CA SER A 312 -1.03 -19.97 -8.02
C SER A 312 -2.54 -20.20 -7.84
N ASN A 313 -2.96 -20.60 -6.65
CA ASN A 313 -4.34 -20.95 -6.32
C ASN A 313 -4.96 -19.99 -5.29
N PHE A 314 -4.28 -18.91 -4.92
CA PHE A 314 -4.83 -17.92 -3.98
C PHE A 314 -6.05 -17.25 -4.61
N GLY A 315 -7.19 -17.42 -3.96
CA GLY A 315 -8.49 -17.01 -4.44
C GLY A 315 -8.72 -15.51 -4.32
N ALA A 316 -8.02 -14.82 -3.41
CA ALA A 316 -8.07 -13.36 -3.27
C ALA A 316 -7.84 -12.64 -4.61
N TRP A 317 -7.00 -13.20 -5.47
CA TRP A 317 -6.70 -12.64 -6.79
C TRP A 317 -7.85 -12.72 -7.80
N HIS A 318 -8.91 -13.48 -7.55
CA HIS A 318 -10.12 -13.43 -8.37
C HIS A 318 -10.91 -12.11 -8.20
N HIS A 319 -10.69 -11.40 -7.10
CA HIS A 319 -11.36 -10.13 -6.78
C HIS A 319 -10.47 -8.91 -7.06
N ALA A 320 -9.16 -9.09 -7.14
CA ALA A 320 -8.23 -8.01 -7.41
C ALA A 320 -8.19 -7.62 -8.91
N PRO A 321 -7.69 -6.42 -9.23
CA PRO A 321 -7.57 -5.97 -10.62
C PRO A 321 -6.72 -6.88 -11.51
N ILE A 322 -6.97 -6.87 -12.82
CA ILE A 322 -6.08 -7.46 -13.83
C ILE A 322 -5.11 -6.37 -14.31
N MET A 323 -3.85 -6.42 -13.87
CA MET A 323 -2.84 -5.38 -14.13
C MET A 323 -2.69 -5.05 -15.62
N ASP A 324 -2.63 -6.07 -16.47
CA ASP A 324 -2.40 -5.93 -17.91
C ASP A 324 -3.53 -5.18 -18.62
N LYS A 325 -4.75 -5.16 -18.05
CA LYS A 325 -5.89 -4.46 -18.61
C LYS A 325 -5.90 -2.96 -18.26
N VAL A 326 -5.24 -2.56 -17.18
CA VAL A 326 -5.34 -1.19 -16.64
C VAL A 326 -4.77 -0.16 -17.62
N SER A 327 -3.59 -0.43 -18.18
CA SER A 327 -2.89 0.49 -19.09
C SER A 327 -3.47 0.54 -20.51
N VAL A 328 -4.33 -0.43 -20.88
CA VAL A 328 -4.97 -0.51 -22.20
C VAL A 328 -6.47 -0.20 -22.17
N HIS A 329 -7.04 0.03 -20.99
CA HIS A 329 -8.44 0.38 -20.84
C HIS A 329 -8.73 1.74 -21.49
N MET A 330 -9.71 1.79 -22.40
CA MET A 330 -9.98 2.98 -23.21
C MET A 330 -10.41 4.20 -22.39
N ASP A 331 -11.08 3.98 -21.26
CA ASP A 331 -11.56 5.06 -20.38
C ASP A 331 -10.53 5.48 -19.32
N ASN A 332 -9.36 4.85 -19.27
CA ASN A 332 -8.27 5.30 -18.41
C ASN A 332 -7.44 6.37 -19.12
N HIS A 333 -7.02 7.38 -18.36
CA HIS A 333 -6.00 8.31 -18.85
C HIS A 333 -4.69 7.56 -19.10
N ASN A 334 -3.88 8.09 -20.01
CA ASN A 334 -2.57 7.53 -20.31
C ASN A 334 -1.62 7.75 -19.12
N PRO A 335 -0.74 6.78 -18.79
CA PRO A 335 0.14 6.88 -17.63
C PRO A 335 1.07 8.09 -17.77
N LEU A 336 1.22 8.87 -16.69
CA LEU A 336 2.13 10.02 -16.67
C LEU A 336 3.57 9.60 -16.91
N LEU A 337 4.00 8.52 -16.28
CA LEU A 337 5.33 7.95 -16.41
C LEU A 337 5.22 6.50 -16.91
N LYS A 338 6.10 6.11 -17.82
CA LYS A 338 6.29 4.70 -18.19
C LYS A 338 7.74 4.42 -18.50
N VAL A 339 8.16 3.18 -18.30
CA VAL A 339 9.48 2.72 -18.71
C VAL A 339 9.36 1.95 -20.02
N GLN A 340 10.14 2.35 -21.02
CA GLN A 340 10.15 1.72 -22.33
C GLN A 340 11.58 1.68 -22.85
N ASP A 341 12.03 0.49 -23.29
CA ASP A 341 13.39 0.26 -23.81
C ASP A 341 14.50 0.76 -22.86
N GLY A 342 14.29 0.58 -21.54
CA GLY A 342 15.22 1.02 -20.50
C GLY A 342 15.21 2.52 -20.19
N ASN A 343 14.36 3.30 -20.87
CA ASN A 343 14.24 4.73 -20.68
C ASN A 343 13.00 5.08 -19.86
N LEU A 344 13.10 6.10 -19.01
CA LEU A 344 11.93 6.70 -18.36
C LEU A 344 11.31 7.74 -19.30
N LEU A 345 10.02 7.56 -19.62
CA LEU A 345 9.27 8.45 -20.48
C LEU A 345 8.18 9.17 -19.68
N MET A 346 7.96 10.44 -20.02
CA MET A 346 6.91 11.30 -19.47
C MET A 346 5.86 11.62 -20.54
N ARG A 347 4.57 11.52 -20.17
CA ARG A 347 3.45 11.93 -21.00
C ARG A 347 3.45 13.45 -21.20
N VAL A 348 3.25 13.89 -22.44
CA VAL A 348 3.14 15.32 -22.81
C VAL A 348 1.80 15.61 -23.48
N ASN A 349 1.32 16.86 -23.41
CA ASN A 349 0.06 17.33 -24.03
C ASN A 349 -1.25 16.81 -23.39
N GLY A 350 -1.30 16.65 -22.06
CA GLY A 350 -2.54 16.36 -21.32
C GLY A 350 -2.86 14.87 -21.13
N VAL A 351 -3.84 14.58 -20.27
CA VAL A 351 -4.10 13.24 -19.67
C VAL A 351 -4.45 12.15 -20.68
N SER A 352 -5.12 12.51 -21.77
CA SER A 352 -5.51 11.58 -22.84
C SER A 352 -4.45 11.45 -23.95
N SER A 353 -3.32 12.15 -23.85
CA SER A 353 -2.29 12.13 -24.89
C SER A 353 -1.48 10.84 -24.85
N GLY A 354 -1.31 10.21 -26.01
CA GLY A 354 -0.41 9.07 -26.21
C GLY A 354 1.02 9.48 -26.58
N LYS A 355 1.36 10.77 -26.51
CA LYS A 355 2.70 11.29 -26.82
C LYS A 355 3.57 11.29 -25.58
N TYR A 356 4.82 10.86 -25.75
CA TYR A 356 5.80 10.73 -24.68
C TYR A 356 7.15 11.32 -25.08
N GLU A 357 7.85 11.86 -24.10
CA GLU A 357 9.23 12.32 -24.22
C GLU A 357 10.10 11.57 -23.21
N VAL A 358 11.35 11.27 -23.60
CA VAL A 358 12.32 10.62 -22.70
C VAL A 358 12.82 11.66 -21.68
N LEU A 359 12.80 11.31 -20.39
CA LEU A 359 13.39 12.09 -19.29
C LEU A 359 14.90 11.80 -19.15
N ASP A 360 15.68 12.23 -20.14
CA ASP A 360 17.13 12.04 -20.24
C ASP A 360 17.96 13.33 -20.08
N GLU A 361 17.32 14.50 -20.02
CA GLU A 361 17.98 15.80 -19.88
C GLU A 361 17.52 16.58 -18.64
N LEU A 362 18.44 17.34 -18.02
CA LEU A 362 18.13 18.20 -16.86
C LEU A 362 17.04 19.24 -17.17
N THR A 363 16.97 19.74 -18.40
CA THR A 363 15.94 20.67 -18.88
C THR A 363 14.55 20.04 -18.81
N LYS A 364 14.42 18.78 -19.25
CA LYS A 364 13.16 18.02 -19.21
C LYS A 364 12.76 17.66 -17.77
N TRP A 365 13.72 17.28 -16.94
CA TRP A 365 13.48 17.13 -15.50
C TRP A 365 13.02 18.44 -14.85
N GLY A 366 13.64 19.57 -15.20
CA GLY A 366 13.22 20.90 -14.75
C GLY A 366 11.78 21.22 -15.16
N ALA A 367 11.40 20.92 -16.41
CA ALA A 367 10.03 21.07 -16.89
C ALA A 367 9.04 20.16 -16.14
N PHE A 368 9.35 18.87 -16.01
CA PHE A 368 8.53 17.92 -15.24
C PHE A 368 8.25 18.44 -13.83
N TRP A 369 9.28 18.84 -13.10
CA TRP A 369 9.09 19.35 -11.74
C TRP A 369 8.35 20.67 -11.72
N THR A 370 8.62 21.59 -12.65
CA THR A 370 7.89 22.87 -12.73
C THR A 370 6.39 22.67 -12.88
N ASP A 371 5.99 21.75 -13.75
CA ASP A 371 4.58 21.49 -14.06
C ASP A 371 3.88 20.69 -12.94
N ASN A 372 4.64 19.84 -12.24
CA ASN A 372 4.08 18.86 -11.32
C ASN A 372 4.33 19.14 -9.83
N PHE A 373 5.16 20.14 -9.47
CA PHE A 373 5.53 20.41 -8.08
C PHE A 373 4.32 20.56 -7.14
N LYS A 374 3.21 21.09 -7.67
CA LYS A 374 1.95 21.27 -6.93
C LYS A 374 1.25 19.96 -6.56
N GLN A 375 1.47 18.89 -7.33
CA GLN A 375 0.86 17.58 -7.14
C GLN A 375 1.67 16.68 -6.20
N VAL A 376 2.91 17.05 -5.91
CA VAL A 376 3.78 16.34 -4.97
C VAL A 376 3.21 16.53 -3.56
N GLU A 377 2.87 15.43 -2.89
CA GLU A 377 2.45 15.45 -1.49
C GLU A 377 3.47 16.19 -0.62
N ASP A 378 3.00 16.86 0.44
CA ASP A 378 3.87 17.64 1.33
C ASP A 378 4.98 16.78 1.96
N GLN A 379 4.78 15.48 2.09
CA GLN A 379 5.75 14.51 2.58
C GLN A 379 6.94 14.34 1.62
N VAL A 380 6.64 14.26 0.33
CA VAL A 380 7.62 14.15 -0.75
C VAL A 380 8.30 15.51 -0.96
N ARG A 381 7.57 16.62 -0.78
CA ARG A 381 8.18 17.96 -0.73
C ARG A 381 9.14 18.08 0.44
N LEU A 382 8.79 17.63 1.64
CA LEU A 382 9.67 17.66 2.81
C LEU A 382 10.89 16.76 2.61
N MET A 383 10.72 15.60 1.99
CA MET A 383 11.82 14.72 1.58
C MET A 383 12.76 15.48 0.63
N VAL A 384 12.27 15.99 -0.50
CA VAL A 384 13.05 16.76 -1.48
C VAL A 384 13.71 18.00 -0.83
N MET A 385 12.97 18.78 -0.04
CA MET A 385 13.47 19.98 0.63
C MET A 385 14.53 19.69 1.70
N LYS A 386 14.44 18.58 2.43
CA LYS A 386 15.46 18.17 3.40
C LYS A 386 16.80 17.80 2.72
N PHE A 387 16.79 17.44 1.44
CA PHE A 387 18.00 17.15 0.67
C PHE A 387 18.57 18.39 -0.03
N LEU A 388 17.70 19.30 -0.48
CA LEU A 388 18.15 20.55 -1.11
C LEU A 388 18.69 21.58 -0.10
N ASN A 389 18.36 21.45 1.19
CA ASN A 389 18.77 22.38 2.25
C ASN A 389 19.93 21.87 3.14
N LYS A 390 20.62 20.80 2.73
CA LYS A 390 21.86 20.31 3.34
C LYS A 390 23.03 20.58 2.41
#